data_AF-A6H2I9-F1
#
_entry.id   AF-A6H2I9-F1
#
_cell.length_a   1.000
_cell.length_b   1.000
_cell.length_c   1.000
_cell.angle_alpha   90.00
_cell.angle_beta   90.00
_cell.angle_gamma   90.00
#
_symmetry.space_group_name_H-M   'P 1'
#
loop_
_entity.id
_entity.type
_entity.pdbx_description
1 polymer ?
#
loop_
_entity_poly.entity_id
_entity_poly.type
_entity_poly.pdbx_seq_one_letter_code
_entity_poly.pdbx_strand_id
1 'polypeptide(L)'
;MDDGKPKLLEQLRQQIRVRNYSIRTEAVYAEWVKRYIRFHHYRHPAEMGAAEIEAFLTHLAVKRDVSASTQNQALAALLFLYKEVLKLDLPWLQGVVRAKKPKHLPVVLTRVEV
;
A
#
# COMPACT_ATOMS: atom_id res chain seq x y z
N MET A 1 -19.10 -10.84 22.41
CA MET A 1 -19.85 -9.75 21.75
C MET A 1 -18.94 -9.20 20.69
N ASP A 2 -19.05 -9.72 19.46
CA ASP A 2 -18.38 -9.12 18.31
C ASP A 2 -19.16 -7.84 18.00
N ASP A 3 -18.65 -6.69 18.44
CA ASP A 3 -19.10 -5.37 18.00
C ASP A 3 -19.32 -5.44 16.48
N GLY A 4 -20.56 -5.20 16.01
CA GLY A 4 -20.99 -5.34 14.60
C GLY A 4 -20.28 -4.44 13.58
N LYS A 5 -19.08 -3.96 13.89
CA LYS A 5 -18.17 -3.24 13.02
C LYS A 5 -17.57 -4.22 12.01
N PRO A 6 -17.69 -3.94 10.70
CA PRO A 6 -17.08 -4.78 9.67
C PRO A 6 -15.56 -4.86 9.88
N LYS A 7 -14.99 -6.06 9.72
CA LYS A 7 -13.54 -6.30 9.79
C LYS A 7 -12.79 -5.37 8.82
N LEU A 8 -11.56 -4.98 9.13
CA LEU A 8 -10.78 -4.02 8.33
C LEU A 8 -10.75 -4.34 6.82
N LEU A 9 -10.56 -5.62 6.47
CA LEU A 9 -10.56 -6.04 5.06
C LEU A 9 -11.93 -5.92 4.40
N GLU A 10 -13.02 -6.10 5.16
CA GLU A 10 -14.37 -5.89 4.66
C GLU A 10 -14.64 -4.40 4.42
N GLN A 11 -14.23 -3.54 5.35
CA GLN A 11 -14.28 -2.08 5.16
C GLN A 11 -13.49 -1.64 3.92
N LEU A 12 -12.30 -2.21 3.71
CA LEU A 12 -11.50 -1.98 2.51
C LEU A 12 -12.27 -2.36 1.24
N ARG A 13 -12.83 -3.57 1.18
CA ARG A 13 -13.61 -4.05 0.02
C ARG A 13 -14.81 -3.16 -0.25
N GLN A 14 -15.55 -2.78 0.80
CA GLN A 14 -16.69 -1.88 0.69
C GLN A 14 -16.28 -0.52 0.11
N GLN A 15 -15.21 0.10 0.62
CA GLN A 15 -14.73 1.39 0.10
C GLN A 15 -14.26 1.30 -1.35
N ILE A 16 -13.65 0.18 -1.76
CA ILE A 16 -13.22 -0.07 -3.14
C ILE A 16 -14.45 -0.19 -4.07
N ARG A 17 -15.47 -0.94 -3.66
CA ARG A 17 -16.71 -1.14 -4.43
C ARG A 17 -17.53 0.13 -4.55
N VAL A 18 -17.67 0.91 -3.47
CA VAL A 18 -18.36 2.22 -3.49
C VAL A 18 -17.71 3.19 -4.49
N ARG A 19 -16.41 3.07 -4.73
CA ARG A 19 -15.66 3.88 -5.71
C ARG A 19 -15.61 3.25 -7.11
N ASN A 20 -16.37 2.19 -7.36
CA ASN A 20 -16.45 1.49 -8.65
C ASN A 20 -15.10 1.01 -9.19
N TYR A 21 -14.14 0.69 -8.31
CA TYR A 21 -12.93 0.01 -8.72
C TYR A 21 -13.24 -1.43 -9.14
N SER A 22 -12.41 -1.98 -10.03
CA SER A 22 -12.56 -3.37 -10.46
C SER A 22 -12.33 -4.36 -9.32
N ILE A 23 -13.00 -5.53 -9.39
CA ILE A 23 -12.77 -6.67 -8.47
C ILE A 23 -11.29 -7.10 -8.45
N ARG A 24 -10.58 -6.92 -9.57
CA ARG A 24 -9.14 -7.15 -9.63
C ARG A 24 -8.36 -6.20 -8.71
N THR A 25 -8.74 -4.92 -8.69
CA THR A 25 -8.14 -3.91 -7.79
C THR A 25 -8.44 -4.25 -6.34
N GLU A 26 -9.67 -4.67 -6.04
CA GLU A 26 -10.06 -5.17 -4.71
C GLU A 26 -9.14 -6.28 -4.22
N ALA A 27 -8.93 -7.31 -5.04
CA ALA A 27 -8.08 -8.44 -4.69
C ALA A 27 -6.62 -8.04 -4.46
N VAL A 28 -6.08 -7.19 -5.34
CA VAL A 28 -4.70 -6.68 -5.23
C VAL A 28 -4.52 -5.85 -3.96
N TYR A 29 -5.46 -4.94 -3.66
CA TYR A 29 -5.35 -4.07 -2.48
C TYR A 29 -5.49 -4.88 -1.20
N ALA A 30 -6.45 -5.80 -1.13
CA ALA A 30 -6.61 -6.68 0.03
C ALA A 30 -5.36 -7.54 0.27
N GLU A 31 -4.70 -8.00 -0.79
CA GLU A 31 -3.45 -8.76 -0.69
C GLU A 31 -2.29 -7.91 -0.15
N TRP A 32 -2.13 -6.67 -0.64
CA TRP A 32 -1.10 -5.77 -0.12
C TRP A 32 -1.32 -5.39 1.34
N VAL A 33 -2.57 -5.11 1.74
CA VAL A 33 -2.91 -4.83 3.13
C VAL A 33 -2.62 -6.03 4.03
N LYS A 34 -2.98 -7.26 3.61
CA LYS A 34 -2.63 -8.49 4.35
C LYS A 34 -1.12 -8.66 4.53
N ARG A 35 -0.34 -8.44 3.47
CA ARG A 35 1.13 -8.55 3.51
C ARG A 35 1.76 -7.51 4.44
N TYR A 36 1.26 -6.29 4.39
CA TYR A 36 1.70 -5.21 5.28
C TYR A 36 1.44 -5.52 6.76
N ILE A 37 0.22 -5.95 7.09
CA ILE A 37 -0.15 -6.34 8.46
C ILE A 37 0.71 -7.51 8.94
N ARG A 38 0.94 -8.52 8.09
CA ARG A 38 1.79 -9.66 8.45
C ARG A 38 3.25 -9.26 8.67
N PHE A 39 3.78 -8.35 7.84
CA PHE A 39 5.14 -7.84 7.97
C PHE A 39 5.36 -7.12 9.31
N HIS A 40 4.32 -6.44 9.82
CA HIS A 40 4.33 -5.76 11.12
C HIS A 40 3.72 -6.59 12.24
N HIS A 41 3.84 -7.92 12.17
CA HIS A 41 3.43 -8.85 13.24
C HIS A 41 1.98 -8.68 13.70
N TYR A 42 1.06 -8.42 12.77
CA TYR A 42 -0.37 -8.23 13.03
C TYR A 42 -0.73 -6.98 13.84
N ARG A 43 0.20 -6.02 13.98
CA ARG A 43 -0.10 -4.69 14.52
C ARG A 43 -1.17 -4.00 13.67
N HIS A 44 -2.11 -3.31 14.33
CA HIS A 44 -3.22 -2.71 13.61
C HIS A 44 -2.74 -1.48 12.80
N PRO A 45 -3.13 -1.31 11.53
CA PRO A 45 -2.68 -0.18 10.70
C PRO A 45 -2.99 1.21 11.28
N ALA A 46 -4.04 1.35 12.10
CA ALA A 46 -4.32 2.62 12.78
C ALA A 46 -3.25 3.02 13.81
N GLU A 47 -2.44 2.07 14.28
CA GLU A 47 -1.34 2.31 15.22
C GLU A 47 -0.01 2.54 14.50
N MET A 48 0.01 2.48 13.17
CA MET A 48 1.21 2.55 12.33
C MET A 48 1.17 3.78 11.44
N GLY A 49 2.33 4.18 10.91
CA GLY A 49 2.45 5.37 10.09
C GLY A 49 3.54 5.31 9.04
N ALA A 50 4.16 6.47 8.76
CA ALA A 50 5.14 6.65 7.69
C ALA A 50 6.27 5.63 7.76
N ALA A 51 6.86 5.50 8.96
CA ALA A 51 8.00 4.63 9.20
C ALA A 51 7.68 3.18 8.85
N GLU A 52 6.51 2.68 9.24
CA GLU A 52 6.08 1.32 8.93
C GLU A 52 5.79 1.13 7.44
N ILE A 53 5.23 2.12 6.76
CA ILE A 53 5.05 2.07 5.30
C ILE A 53 6.41 2.04 4.60
N GLU A 54 7.33 2.94 4.96
CA GLU A 54 8.67 3.01 4.39
C GLU A 54 9.46 1.72 4.63
N ALA A 55 9.44 1.19 5.85
CA ALA A 55 10.09 -0.09 6.18
C ALA A 55 9.54 -1.24 5.32
N PHE A 56 8.22 -1.30 5.13
CA PHE A 56 7.60 -2.33 4.29
C PHE A 56 7.98 -2.18 2.82
N LEU A 57 7.92 -0.97 2.26
CA LEU A 57 8.26 -0.74 0.86
C LEU A 57 9.76 -0.96 0.58
N THR A 58 10.62 -0.66 1.56
CA THR A 58 12.05 -0.94 1.52
C THR A 58 12.31 -2.44 1.56
N HIS A 59 11.61 -3.17 2.43
CA HIS A 59 11.68 -4.64 2.46
C HIS A 59 11.28 -5.26 1.12
N LEU A 60 10.24 -4.73 0.46
CA LEU A 60 9.83 -5.20 -0.86
C LEU A 60 10.91 -4.95 -1.93
N ALA A 61 11.55 -3.78 -1.93
CA ALA A 61 12.59 -3.46 -2.90
C ALA A 61 13.88 -4.27 -2.67
N VAL A 62 14.33 -4.38 -1.42
CA VAL A 62 15.65 -4.95 -1.10
C VAL A 62 15.61 -6.46 -0.92
N LYS A 63 14.61 -7.00 -0.21
CA LYS A 63 14.56 -8.43 0.12
C LYS A 63 13.74 -9.27 -0.84
N ARG A 64 12.83 -8.64 -1.59
CA ARG A 64 11.90 -9.34 -2.50
C ARG A 64 12.14 -8.98 -3.96
N ASP A 65 13.09 -8.09 -4.23
CA ASP A 65 13.50 -7.62 -5.56
C ASP A 65 12.31 -7.31 -6.48
N VAL A 66 11.27 -6.66 -5.92
CA VAL A 66 10.05 -6.40 -6.68
C VAL A 66 10.24 -5.20 -7.61
N SER A 67 9.59 -5.27 -8.79
CA SER A 67 9.60 -4.15 -9.73
C SER A 67 9.05 -2.85 -9.13
N ALA A 68 9.46 -1.71 -9.67
CA ALA A 68 8.91 -0.41 -9.29
C ALA A 68 7.38 -0.33 -9.43
N SER A 69 6.81 -0.96 -10.48
CA SER A 69 5.36 -1.05 -10.68
C SER A 69 4.67 -1.82 -9.55
N THR A 70 5.26 -2.93 -9.10
CA THR A 70 4.78 -3.73 -7.98
C THR A 70 4.83 -2.92 -6.67
N GLN A 71 5.92 -2.19 -6.44
CA GLN A 71 6.07 -1.33 -5.26
C GLN A 71 5.05 -0.17 -5.27
N ASN A 72 4.73 0.38 -6.44
CA ASN A 72 3.72 1.43 -6.60
C ASN A 72 2.31 0.91 -6.35
N GLN A 73 1.98 -0.32 -6.76
CA GLN A 73 0.70 -0.96 -6.40
C GLN A 73 0.58 -1.18 -4.89
N ALA A 74 1.66 -1.63 -4.24
CA ALA A 74 1.69 -1.78 -2.78
C ALA A 74 1.48 -0.43 -2.08
N LEU A 75 2.21 0.61 -2.50
CA LEU A 75 2.03 1.96 -1.97
C LEU A 75 0.58 2.44 -2.17
N ALA A 76 0.04 2.37 -3.38
CA ALA A 76 -1.32 2.83 -3.68
C ALA A 76 -2.37 2.14 -2.79
N ALA A 77 -2.24 0.83 -2.56
CA ALA A 77 -3.12 0.09 -1.66
C ALA A 77 -3.04 0.59 -0.21
N LEU A 78 -1.83 0.91 0.28
CA LEU A 78 -1.64 1.45 1.63
C LEU A 78 -2.18 2.88 1.74
N LEU A 79 -1.88 3.75 0.77
CA LEU A 79 -2.44 5.11 0.73
C LEU A 79 -3.97 5.08 0.76
N PHE A 80 -4.58 4.17 -0.03
CA PHE A 80 -6.02 3.97 -0.04
C PHE A 80 -6.55 3.50 1.32
N LEU A 81 -5.89 2.51 1.94
CA LEU A 81 -6.28 2.03 3.27
C LEU A 81 -6.34 3.19 4.28
N TYR A 82 -5.27 3.97 4.39
CA TYR A 82 -5.22 5.04 5.38
C TYR A 82 -6.20 6.18 5.08
N LYS A 83 -6.26 6.63 3.83
CA LYS A 83 -7.09 7.77 3.44
C LYS A 83 -8.57 7.43 3.39
N GLU A 84 -8.91 6.31 2.77
CA GLU A 84 -10.30 6.01 2.42
C GLU A 84 -10.99 5.12 3.43
N VAL A 85 -10.25 4.22 4.09
CA VAL A 85 -10.80 3.27 5.08
C VAL A 85 -10.64 3.80 6.49
N LEU A 86 -9.41 4.11 6.91
CA LEU A 86 -9.13 4.56 8.29
C LEU A 86 -9.46 6.03 8.52
N LYS A 87 -9.65 6.81 7.44
CA LYS A 87 -9.93 8.26 7.49
C LYS A 87 -8.92 9.03 8.34
N LEU A 88 -7.67 8.58 8.36
CA LEU A 88 -6.62 9.26 9.09
C LEU A 88 -6.08 10.40 8.23
N ASP A 89 -6.05 11.61 8.78
CA ASP A 89 -5.32 12.71 8.18
C ASP A 89 -3.84 12.42 8.36
N LEU A 90 -3.12 12.26 7.26
CA LEU A 90 -1.72 11.89 7.26
C LEU A 90 -0.88 13.00 6.64
N PRO A 91 -0.48 14.02 7.42
CA PRO A 91 0.45 15.05 6.97
C PRO A 91 1.75 14.46 6.43
N TRP A 92 2.24 13.37 7.04
CA TRP A 92 3.45 12.66 6.62
C TRP A 92 3.28 11.88 5.31
N LEU A 93 2.05 11.49 4.94
CA LEU A 93 1.78 10.77 3.70
C LEU A 93 2.03 11.64 2.48
N GLN A 94 1.78 12.95 2.62
CA GLN A 94 2.16 13.93 1.59
C GLN A 94 3.68 13.94 1.37
N GLY A 95 4.46 13.77 2.44
CA GLY A 95 5.92 13.63 2.38
C GLY A 95 6.34 12.38 1.62
N VAL A 96 5.74 11.22 1.90
CA VAL A 96 6.03 9.94 1.22
C VAL A 96 5.65 9.98 -0.28
N VAL A 97 4.48 10.51 -0.61
CA VAL A 97 4.03 10.67 -2.01
C VAL A 97 4.90 11.67 -2.76
N ARG A 98 5.35 12.76 -2.10
CA ARG A 98 6.25 13.75 -2.71
C ARG A 98 7.69 13.25 -2.84
N ALA A 99 8.22 12.53 -1.86
CA ALA A 99 9.56 11.93 -1.91
C ALA A 99 9.68 10.92 -3.07
N LYS A 100 8.56 10.25 -3.40
CA LYS A 100 8.48 9.33 -4.55
C LYS A 100 8.16 9.99 -5.89
N LYS A 101 7.91 11.31 -5.99
CA LYS A 101 7.95 11.99 -7.30
C LYS A 101 9.41 11.93 -7.75
N PRO A 102 9.77 11.15 -8.78
CA PRO A 102 11.17 11.04 -9.17
C PRO A 102 11.58 12.39 -9.77
N LYS A 103 12.39 13.17 -9.06
CA LYS A 103 13.30 14.11 -9.72
C LYS A 103 14.41 13.24 -10.31
N HIS A 104 14.28 12.93 -11.59
CA HIS A 104 15.22 12.16 -12.42
C HIS A 104 15.47 10.71 -12.00
N LEU A 105 14.93 9.78 -12.78
CA LEU A 105 15.69 8.59 -13.17
C LEU A 105 15.32 8.26 -14.63
N PRO A 106 16.16 8.62 -15.62
CA PRO A 106 16.06 8.00 -16.93
C PRO A 106 16.56 6.56 -16.74
N VAL A 107 15.64 5.61 -16.59
CA VAL A 107 16.02 4.19 -16.74
C VAL A 107 16.14 3.97 -18.25
N VAL A 108 17.37 4.20 -18.72
CA VAL A 108 17.89 3.62 -19.96
C VAL A 108 17.62 2.12 -19.88
N LEU A 109 16.84 1.61 -20.82
CA LEU A 109 16.83 0.18 -21.14
C LEU A 109 18.23 -0.18 -21.67
N THR A 110 19.17 -0.51 -20.78
CA THR A 110 20.42 -1.14 -21.20
C THR A 110 20.17 -2.63 -21.42
N ARG A 111 19.98 -2.93 -22.72
CA ARG A 111 20.13 -4.17 -23.53
C ARG A 111 20.55 -5.48 -22.86
N VAL A 112 20.05 -6.60 -23.39
CA VAL A 112 20.87 -7.65 -24.04
C VAL A 112 19.99 -8.54 -24.96
N GLU A 113 20.52 -8.81 -26.16
CA GLU A 113 20.10 -9.84 -27.11
C GLU A 113 20.03 -11.22 -26.47
N VAL A 114 19.00 -12.01 -26.79
CA VAL A 114 19.10 -13.32 -27.49
C VAL A 114 17.78 -13.54 -28.24
#